data_AF-A0A557RHG6-F1
#
_entry.id   AF-A0A557RHG6-F1
#
_cell.length_a   1.000
_cell.length_b   1.000
_cell.length_c   1.000
_cell.angle_alpha   90.00
_cell.angle_beta   90.00
_cell.angle_gamma   90.00
#
_symmetry.space_group_name_H-M   'P 1'
#
loop_
_entity.id
_entity.type
_entity.pdbx_description
1 polymer ?
#
loop_
_entity_poly.entity_id
_entity_poly.type
_entity_poly.pdbx_seq_one_letter_code
_entity_poly.pdbx_strand_id
1 'polypeptide(L)'
;MKTSGACVDRLGYASFDPIMHVEFLTVGCAMSDDQSLRELAASADVVVFHSTVTDLGGLDELLEDSGRDWRAVEMGMGSAENREQFGRLKALTGSATLPQVFIGGHFIGGLRAASARLQAEGRHRMAADWIGYLGLIPFAATAAGPWLGMAWTSDWLLAYGAVILSFIGAIHWGLAMGQRNPPPAAFYTSVIPALVAWVVLMLPVIIALPVMAAAFIAWRYGEYRFVEPTLPRWFRRLRTVLSVGAAVALAAGWLALLPFTGTA
;
A
#
# COMPACT_ATOMS: atom_id res chain seq x y z
N MET A 1 13.35 -74.00 21.52
CA MET A 1 12.90 -72.70 22.05
C MET A 1 11.53 -72.43 21.40
N LYS A 2 10.35 -72.65 22.01
CA LYS A 2 9.77 -71.95 23.20
C LYS A 2 10.04 -70.45 23.07
N THR A 3 9.09 -69.53 22.83
CA THR A 3 7.74 -69.25 23.41
C THR A 3 7.04 -68.21 22.48
N SER A 4 5.76 -68.33 22.08
CA SER A 4 4.49 -67.97 22.79
C SER A 4 4.39 -66.48 23.18
N GLY A 5 3.31 -65.71 22.96
CA GLY A 5 1.91 -65.95 22.53
C GLY A 5 1.25 -64.65 22.02
N ALA A 6 0.21 -64.69 21.17
CA ALA A 6 -1.24 -64.74 21.50
C ALA A 6 -1.71 -63.47 22.24
N CYS A 7 -2.87 -62.84 22.03
CA CYS A 7 -4.24 -63.21 21.66
C CYS A 7 -5.00 -61.85 21.56
N VAL A 8 -6.05 -61.59 20.76
CA VAL A 8 -7.50 -61.71 21.07
C VAL A 8 -8.18 -60.87 19.96
N ASP A 9 -8.97 -61.43 19.04
CA ASP A 9 -10.39 -61.78 19.11
C ASP A 9 -11.39 -60.60 18.96
N ARG A 10 -12.25 -60.74 17.93
CA ARG A 10 -13.71 -60.51 17.92
C ARG A 10 -14.36 -59.10 17.84
N LEU A 11 -15.42 -59.10 16.99
CA LEU A 11 -16.61 -58.21 16.95
C LEU A 11 -16.38 -56.86 16.24
N GLY A 12 -17.19 -56.39 15.30
CA GLY A 12 -18.48 -56.83 14.79
C GLY A 12 -18.89 -55.91 13.64
N TYR A 13 -19.94 -56.31 12.92
CA TYR A 13 -20.70 -55.50 11.98
C TYR A 13 -20.95 -54.09 12.54
N ALA A 14 -20.36 -53.05 11.96
CA ALA A 14 -20.77 -51.66 12.16
C ALA A 14 -21.22 -51.11 10.82
N SER A 15 -22.55 -51.06 10.67
CA SER A 15 -23.25 -50.26 9.68
C SER A 15 -22.67 -48.84 9.70
N PHE A 16 -21.99 -48.44 8.63
CA PHE A 16 -21.60 -47.04 8.44
C PHE A 16 -22.87 -46.24 8.15
N ASP A 17 -23.23 -45.34 9.07
CA ASP A 17 -24.39 -44.46 8.92
C ASP A 17 -24.23 -43.55 7.69
N PRO A 18 -25.18 -43.57 6.73
CA PRO A 18 -25.17 -42.68 5.56
C PRO A 18 -25.17 -41.18 5.94
N ILE A 19 -25.63 -40.86 7.16
CA ILE A 19 -25.84 -39.50 7.64
C ILE A 19 -24.49 -38.77 7.88
N MET A 20 -23.48 -39.45 8.42
CA MET A 20 -22.17 -38.86 8.71
C MET A 20 -21.38 -38.50 7.45
N HIS A 21 -21.54 -39.29 6.37
CA HIS A 21 -20.91 -38.99 5.07
C HIS A 21 -21.57 -37.80 4.36
N VAL A 22 -22.90 -37.68 4.46
CA VAL A 22 -23.62 -36.53 3.90
C VAL A 22 -23.27 -35.26 4.66
N GLU A 23 -23.15 -35.29 5.99
CA GLU A 23 -22.74 -34.13 6.78
C GLU A 23 -21.32 -33.66 6.42
N PHE A 24 -20.35 -34.57 6.30
CA PHE A 24 -18.98 -34.22 5.91
C PHE A 24 -18.88 -33.69 4.47
N LEU A 25 -19.65 -34.23 3.53
CA LEU A 25 -19.73 -33.73 2.16
C LEU A 25 -20.42 -32.36 2.10
N THR A 26 -21.48 -32.15 2.89
CA THR A 26 -22.23 -30.89 2.93
C THR A 26 -21.39 -29.78 3.56
N VAL A 27 -20.65 -30.08 4.65
CA VAL A 27 -19.71 -29.15 5.27
C VAL A 27 -18.52 -28.87 4.34
N GLY A 28 -17.97 -29.88 3.66
CA GLY A 28 -16.88 -29.71 2.70
C GLY A 28 -17.28 -28.86 1.48
N CYS A 29 -18.49 -29.03 0.95
CA CYS A 29 -19.01 -28.24 -0.17
C CYS A 29 -19.29 -26.80 0.26
N ALA A 30 -19.93 -26.59 1.42
CA ALA A 30 -20.19 -25.25 1.96
C ALA A 30 -18.90 -24.47 2.27
N MET A 31 -17.85 -25.15 2.77
CA MET A 31 -16.54 -24.53 3.01
C MET A 31 -15.80 -24.17 1.71
N SER A 32 -15.86 -25.03 0.68
CA SER A 32 -15.32 -24.74 -0.66
C SER A 32 -16.00 -23.53 -1.30
N ASP A 33 -17.30 -23.42 -1.08
CA ASP A 33 -18.14 -22.39 -1.67
C ASP A 33 -18.09 -21.04 -0.96
N ASP A 34 -17.92 -21.01 0.37
CA ASP A 34 -17.63 -19.77 1.10
C ASP A 34 -16.24 -19.23 0.77
N GLN A 35 -15.30 -20.13 0.46
CA GLN A 35 -13.96 -19.76 0.04
C GLN A 35 -13.98 -19.14 -1.37
N SER A 36 -14.76 -19.69 -2.30
CA SER A 36 -14.89 -19.13 -3.65
C SER A 36 -15.54 -17.74 -3.66
N LEU A 37 -16.50 -17.47 -2.76
CA LEU A 37 -17.08 -16.13 -2.58
C LEU A 37 -16.09 -15.11 -2.02
N ARG A 38 -15.21 -15.52 -1.10
CA ARG A 38 -14.14 -14.65 -0.59
C ARG A 38 -13.08 -14.38 -1.65
N GLU A 39 -12.73 -15.38 -2.44
CA GLU A 39 -11.84 -15.23 -3.59
C GLU A 39 -12.45 -14.27 -4.62
N LEU A 40 -13.75 -14.37 -4.89
CA LEU A 40 -14.45 -13.46 -5.79
C LEU A 40 -14.50 -12.04 -5.22
N ALA A 41 -14.74 -11.85 -3.93
CA ALA A 41 -14.72 -10.54 -3.28
C ALA A 41 -13.32 -9.90 -3.24
N ALA A 42 -12.26 -10.72 -3.36
CA ALA A 42 -10.86 -10.29 -3.44
C ALA A 42 -10.31 -10.29 -4.88
N SER A 43 -11.15 -10.51 -5.89
CA SER A 43 -10.73 -10.67 -7.29
C SER A 43 -10.28 -9.37 -7.97
N ALA A 44 -10.66 -8.21 -7.41
CA ALA A 44 -10.28 -6.87 -7.88
C ALA A 44 -10.08 -5.93 -6.69
N ASP A 45 -9.54 -4.73 -6.92
CA ASP A 45 -9.38 -3.72 -5.85
C ASP A 45 -10.74 -3.31 -5.27
N VAL A 46 -11.78 -3.25 -6.12
CA VAL A 46 -13.17 -2.99 -5.70
C VAL A 46 -14.12 -4.00 -6.37
N VAL A 47 -14.93 -4.70 -5.56
CA VAL A 47 -15.94 -5.65 -6.06
C VAL A 47 -17.32 -5.19 -5.62
N VAL A 48 -18.24 -5.06 -6.57
CA VAL A 48 -19.61 -4.59 -6.32
C VAL A 48 -20.59 -5.69 -6.67
N PHE A 49 -21.29 -6.23 -5.67
CA PHE A 49 -22.42 -7.12 -5.88
C PHE A 49 -23.70 -6.29 -6.02
N HIS A 50 -24.38 -6.38 -7.15
CA HIS A 50 -25.57 -5.59 -7.44
C HIS A 50 -26.67 -6.45 -8.07
N SER A 51 -27.93 -6.01 -8.00
CA SER A 51 -29.01 -6.68 -8.73
C SER A 51 -29.07 -6.19 -10.19
N THR A 52 -29.80 -6.92 -11.03
CA THR A 52 -30.05 -6.57 -12.45
C THR A 52 -30.67 -5.19 -12.66
N VAL A 53 -31.35 -4.65 -11.64
CA VAL A 53 -32.10 -3.38 -11.71
C VAL A 53 -31.44 -2.29 -10.85
N THR A 54 -30.28 -2.58 -10.26
CA THR A 54 -29.60 -1.63 -9.37
C THR A 54 -28.80 -0.62 -10.18
N ASP A 55 -29.19 0.65 -10.08
CA ASP A 55 -28.36 1.79 -10.47
C ASP A 55 -27.18 1.94 -9.48
N LEU A 56 -25.96 2.01 -10.01
CA LEU A 56 -24.73 2.17 -9.24
C LEU A 56 -24.52 3.61 -8.75
N GLY A 57 -25.35 4.56 -9.18
CA GLY A 57 -25.43 5.90 -8.64
C GLY A 57 -24.12 6.69 -8.78
N GLY A 58 -23.41 6.50 -9.90
CA GLY A 58 -22.13 7.15 -10.21
C GLY A 58 -20.90 6.53 -9.53
N LEU A 59 -21.05 5.39 -8.85
CA LEU A 59 -19.89 4.68 -8.28
C LEU A 59 -18.99 4.09 -9.37
N ASP A 60 -19.58 3.62 -10.46
CA ASP A 60 -18.91 3.17 -11.68
C ASP A 60 -18.05 4.28 -12.29
N GLU A 61 -18.61 5.47 -12.51
CA GLU A 61 -17.87 6.64 -13.00
C GLU A 61 -16.71 7.01 -12.05
N LEU A 62 -16.94 7.03 -10.73
CA LEU A 62 -15.90 7.29 -9.73
C LEU A 62 -14.78 6.25 -9.76
N LEU A 63 -15.09 4.98 -10.05
CA LEU A 63 -14.10 3.91 -10.12
C LEU A 63 -13.30 3.98 -11.41
N GLU A 64 -13.95 4.26 -12.54
CA GLU A 64 -13.31 4.50 -13.84
C GLU A 64 -12.35 5.69 -13.78
N ASP A 65 -12.80 6.84 -13.25
CA ASP A 65 -11.97 8.03 -13.07
C ASP A 65 -10.79 7.78 -12.11
N SER A 66 -10.96 6.89 -11.15
CA SER A 66 -9.89 6.53 -10.21
C SER A 66 -8.83 5.61 -10.82
N GLY A 67 -9.09 5.02 -11.99
CA GLY A 67 -8.21 4.06 -12.66
C GLY A 67 -7.96 2.78 -11.86
N ARG A 68 -8.86 2.43 -10.93
CA ARG A 68 -8.76 1.21 -10.12
C ARG A 68 -9.31 0.02 -10.87
N ASP A 69 -8.71 -1.14 -10.61
CA ASP A 69 -9.27 -2.41 -11.06
C ASP A 69 -10.55 -2.70 -10.27
N TRP A 70 -11.69 -2.74 -10.95
CA TRP A 70 -12.98 -2.98 -10.30
C TRP A 70 -13.82 -3.98 -11.08
N ARG A 71 -14.66 -4.70 -10.34
CA ARG A 71 -15.52 -5.74 -10.90
C ARG A 71 -16.95 -5.60 -10.37
N ALA A 72 -17.90 -5.50 -11.29
CA ALA A 72 -19.32 -5.66 -10.97
C ALA A 72 -19.72 -7.13 -11.10
N VAL A 73 -20.39 -7.66 -10.08
CA VAL A 73 -20.96 -9.02 -10.07
C VAL A 73 -22.47 -8.87 -9.98
N GLU A 74 -23.15 -9.23 -11.07
CA GLU A 74 -24.60 -9.15 -11.17
C GLU A 74 -25.26 -10.35 -10.51
N MET A 75 -26.19 -10.11 -9.58
CA MET A 75 -26.96 -11.10 -8.85
C MET A 75 -28.44 -10.98 -9.19
N GLY A 76 -28.81 -11.47 -10.38
CA GLY A 76 -30.23 -11.55 -10.78
C GLY A 76 -31.00 -12.60 -10.00
N MET A 77 -32.21 -12.29 -9.54
CA MET A 77 -33.08 -13.19 -8.76
C MET A 77 -33.64 -14.39 -9.55
N GLY A 78 -33.38 -14.45 -10.87
CA GLY A 78 -33.92 -15.46 -11.77
C GLY A 78 -33.30 -16.85 -11.64
N SER A 79 -32.07 -16.98 -11.13
CA SER A 79 -31.41 -18.29 -10.94
C SER A 79 -31.49 -18.75 -9.47
N ALA A 80 -31.51 -20.06 -9.26
CA ALA A 80 -31.41 -20.63 -7.91
C ALA A 80 -30.01 -20.39 -7.30
N GLU A 81 -28.98 -20.45 -8.15
CA GLU A 81 -27.58 -20.21 -7.80
C GLU A 81 -27.33 -18.79 -7.27
N ASN A 82 -27.87 -17.75 -7.91
CA ASN A 82 -27.69 -16.37 -7.45
C ASN A 82 -28.40 -16.11 -6.12
N ARG A 83 -29.55 -16.78 -5.88
CA ARG A 83 -30.27 -16.69 -4.60
C ARG A 83 -29.47 -17.34 -3.47
N GLU A 84 -28.80 -18.45 -3.76
CA GLU A 84 -27.90 -19.12 -2.82
C GLU A 84 -26.65 -18.27 -2.53
N GLN A 85 -26.00 -17.73 -3.57
CA GLN A 85 -24.87 -16.81 -3.42
C GLN A 85 -25.24 -15.56 -2.62
N PHE A 86 -26.43 -14.97 -2.83
CA PHE A 86 -26.91 -13.85 -2.02
C PHE A 86 -27.15 -14.25 -0.56
N GLY A 87 -27.70 -15.44 -0.31
CA GLY A 87 -27.87 -15.99 1.04
C GLY A 87 -26.53 -16.13 1.78
N ARG A 88 -25.50 -16.60 1.08
CA ARG A 88 -24.13 -16.71 1.61
C ARG A 88 -23.49 -15.34 1.82
N LEU A 89 -23.66 -14.41 0.88
CA LEU A 89 -23.18 -13.03 1.01
C LEU A 89 -23.78 -12.38 2.27
N LYS A 90 -25.09 -12.56 2.50
CA LYS A 90 -25.78 -12.11 3.71
C LYS A 90 -25.25 -12.77 4.98
N ALA A 91 -24.91 -14.05 4.94
CA ALA A 91 -24.29 -14.74 6.09
C ALA A 91 -22.88 -14.20 6.38
N LEU A 92 -22.11 -13.85 5.35
CA LEU A 92 -20.75 -13.31 5.47
C LEU A 92 -20.70 -11.85 5.91
N THR A 93 -21.60 -11.00 5.39
CA THR A 93 -21.57 -9.54 5.64
C THR A 93 -22.55 -9.09 6.72
N GLY A 94 -23.54 -9.93 7.06
CA GLY A 94 -24.70 -9.56 7.88
C GLY A 94 -25.67 -8.62 7.17
N SER A 95 -25.40 -8.19 5.93
CA SER A 95 -26.23 -7.25 5.19
C SER A 95 -27.34 -7.96 4.43
N ALA A 96 -28.58 -7.54 4.66
CA ALA A 96 -29.77 -8.08 4.01
C ALA A 96 -30.13 -7.37 2.69
N THR A 97 -29.34 -6.38 2.26
CA THR A 97 -29.63 -5.56 1.08
C THR A 97 -28.49 -5.63 0.07
N LEU A 98 -28.85 -5.60 -1.21
CA LEU A 98 -27.97 -5.22 -2.31
C LEU A 98 -28.17 -3.73 -2.61
N PRO A 99 -27.17 -3.05 -3.18
CA PRO A 99 -25.83 -3.52 -3.52
C PRO A 99 -24.88 -3.60 -2.32
N GLN A 100 -23.93 -4.54 -2.37
CA GLN A 100 -22.87 -4.74 -1.37
C GLN A 100 -21.49 -4.54 -2.00
N VAL A 101 -20.69 -3.65 -1.43
CA VAL A 101 -19.38 -3.27 -1.97
C VAL A 101 -18.26 -3.76 -1.07
N PHE A 102 -17.27 -4.37 -1.70
CA PHE A 102 -16.03 -4.81 -1.09
C PHE A 102 -14.86 -4.01 -1.65
N ILE A 103 -13.93 -3.58 -0.78
CA ILE A 103 -12.70 -2.90 -1.17
C ILE A 103 -11.53 -3.69 -0.58
N GLY A 104 -10.63 -4.17 -1.45
CA GLY A 104 -9.52 -5.05 -1.05
C GLY A 104 -9.97 -6.28 -0.28
N GLY A 105 -11.06 -6.93 -0.72
CA GLY A 105 -11.65 -8.12 -0.07
C GLY A 105 -12.45 -7.86 1.20
N HIS A 106 -12.55 -6.61 1.69
CA HIS A 106 -13.28 -6.28 2.92
C HIS A 106 -14.62 -5.64 2.61
N PHE A 107 -15.69 -6.09 3.28
CA PHE A 107 -17.02 -5.51 3.14
C PHE A 107 -17.06 -4.09 3.74
N ILE A 108 -17.48 -3.10 2.94
CA ILE A 108 -17.56 -1.69 3.33
C ILE A 108 -19.00 -1.24 3.59
N GLY A 109 -19.98 -1.87 2.96
CA GLY A 109 -21.40 -1.50 3.03
C GLY A 109 -22.03 -1.35 1.65
N GLY A 110 -23.08 -0.52 1.56
CA GLY A 110 -23.72 -0.17 0.29
C GLY A 110 -23.01 0.96 -0.47
N LEU A 111 -23.58 1.38 -1.61
CA LEU A 111 -22.99 2.39 -2.53
C LEU A 111 -22.59 3.69 -1.83
N ARG A 112 -23.44 4.23 -0.94
CA ARG A 112 -23.15 5.50 -0.24
C ARG A 112 -21.92 5.40 0.66
N ALA A 113 -21.79 4.31 1.41
CA ALA A 113 -20.66 4.08 2.31
C ALA A 113 -19.37 3.88 1.50
N ALA A 114 -19.44 3.11 0.42
CA ALA A 114 -18.32 2.90 -0.50
C ALA A 114 -17.87 4.21 -1.17
N SER A 115 -18.81 4.98 -1.73
CA SER A 115 -18.54 6.25 -2.40
C SER A 115 -17.90 7.27 -1.45
N ALA A 116 -18.46 7.43 -0.24
CA ALA A 116 -17.91 8.33 0.77
C ALA A 116 -16.46 7.96 1.15
N ARG A 117 -16.17 6.65 1.28
CA ARG A 117 -14.82 6.16 1.59
C ARG A 117 -13.84 6.38 0.45
N LEU A 118 -14.23 6.09 -0.79
CA LEU A 118 -13.41 6.32 -1.97
C LEU A 118 -13.10 7.80 -2.19
N GLN A 119 -14.10 8.68 -2.02
CA GLN A 119 -13.92 10.13 -2.10
C GLN A 119 -12.99 10.67 -1.00
N ALA A 120 -13.13 10.19 0.24
CA ALA A 120 -12.24 10.57 1.34
C ALA A 120 -10.79 10.14 1.07
N GLU A 121 -10.58 8.92 0.58
CA GLU A 121 -9.26 8.45 0.14
C GLU A 121 -8.69 9.33 -1.00
N GLY A 122 -9.52 9.73 -1.96
CA GLY A 122 -9.13 10.62 -3.06
C GLY A 122 -8.67 11.99 -2.57
N ARG A 123 -9.44 12.62 -1.66
CA ARG A 123 -9.07 13.92 -1.06
C ARG A 123 -7.75 13.85 -0.29
N HIS A 124 -7.52 12.80 0.48
CA HIS A 124 -6.28 12.62 1.23
C HIS A 124 -5.07 12.47 0.31
N ARG A 125 -5.21 11.71 -0.79
CA ARG A 125 -4.15 11.56 -1.81
C ARG A 125 -3.83 12.89 -2.48
N MET A 126 -4.85 13.62 -2.92
CA MET A 126 -4.67 14.91 -3.57
C MET A 126 -3.93 15.89 -2.66
N ALA A 127 -4.33 16.01 -1.39
CA ALA A 127 -3.63 16.85 -0.42
C ALA A 127 -2.16 16.41 -0.22
N ALA A 128 -1.89 15.11 -0.14
CA ALA A 128 -0.53 14.58 0.00
C ALA A 128 0.34 14.87 -1.23
N ASP A 129 -0.21 14.73 -2.45
CA ASP A 129 0.50 15.03 -3.68
C ASP A 129 0.85 16.53 -3.77
N TRP A 130 -0.12 17.42 -3.51
CA TRP A 130 0.11 18.87 -3.55
C TRP A 130 1.22 19.30 -2.59
N ILE A 131 1.14 18.89 -1.32
CA ILE A 131 2.14 19.24 -0.32
C ILE A 131 3.48 18.59 -0.62
N GLY A 132 3.48 17.35 -1.13
CA GLY A 132 4.69 16.66 -1.56
C GLY A 132 5.42 17.41 -2.67
N TYR A 133 4.72 17.74 -3.76
CA TYR A 133 5.31 18.46 -4.89
C TYR A 133 5.70 19.89 -4.57
N LEU A 134 4.94 20.58 -3.70
CA LEU A 134 5.31 21.90 -3.21
C LEU A 134 6.66 21.87 -2.47
N GLY A 135 6.99 20.75 -1.83
CA GLY A 135 8.30 20.50 -1.22
C GLY A 135 9.49 20.52 -2.20
N LEU A 136 9.27 20.41 -3.52
CA LEU A 136 10.35 20.58 -4.51
C LEU A 136 10.63 22.04 -4.86
N ILE A 137 9.74 22.98 -4.52
CA ILE A 137 9.94 24.40 -4.83
C ILE A 137 11.19 24.96 -4.15
N PRO A 138 11.43 24.75 -2.83
CA PRO A 138 12.65 25.27 -2.21
C PRO A 138 13.92 24.63 -2.77
N PHE A 139 13.89 23.36 -3.16
CA PHE A 139 15.00 22.70 -3.87
C PHE A 139 15.30 23.40 -5.19
N ALA A 140 14.29 23.61 -6.05
CA ALA A 140 14.48 24.26 -7.34
C ALA A 140 14.96 25.71 -7.18
N ALA A 141 14.38 26.47 -6.26
CA ALA A 141 14.73 27.86 -6.02
C ALA A 141 16.17 28.01 -5.52
N THR A 142 16.58 27.19 -4.54
CA THR A 142 17.94 27.26 -3.98
C THR A 142 18.99 26.64 -4.90
N ALA A 143 18.63 25.67 -5.74
CA ALA A 143 19.54 25.13 -6.77
C ALA A 143 19.78 26.09 -7.95
N ALA A 144 18.82 26.97 -8.26
CA ALA A 144 18.97 27.98 -9.30
C ALA A 144 19.87 29.15 -8.87
N GLY A 145 19.96 29.43 -7.57
CA GLY A 145 20.68 30.60 -7.06
C GLY A 145 22.16 30.69 -7.47
N PRO A 146 22.97 29.61 -7.40
CA PRO A 146 24.38 29.68 -7.79
C PRO A 146 24.57 29.98 -9.28
N TRP A 147 23.65 29.54 -10.15
CA TRP A 147 23.66 29.89 -11.57
C TRP A 147 23.43 31.39 -11.84
N LEU A 148 22.89 32.10 -10.85
CA LEU A 148 22.65 33.54 -10.88
C LEU A 148 23.72 34.33 -10.10
N GLY A 149 24.82 33.68 -9.73
CA GLY A 149 25.91 34.29 -8.93
C GLY A 149 25.64 34.34 -7.42
N MET A 150 24.54 33.72 -6.94
CA MET A 150 24.21 33.65 -5.51
C MET A 150 24.72 32.35 -4.89
N ALA A 151 26.04 32.16 -4.85
CA ALA A 151 26.66 30.91 -4.38
C ALA A 151 26.21 30.47 -2.96
N TRP A 152 25.91 31.43 -2.08
CA TRP A 152 25.42 31.21 -0.71
C TRP A 152 24.09 30.44 -0.63
N THR A 153 23.30 30.41 -1.70
CA THR A 153 22.08 29.59 -1.77
C THR A 153 22.35 28.09 -1.77
N SER A 154 23.60 27.68 -2.05
CA SER A 154 24.03 26.27 -1.96
C SER A 154 23.99 25.74 -0.54
N ASP A 155 24.30 26.58 0.45
CA ASP A 155 24.19 26.20 1.87
C ASP A 155 22.73 26.01 2.27
N TRP A 156 21.84 26.83 1.73
CA TRP A 156 20.39 26.71 1.95
C TRP A 156 19.83 25.45 1.28
N LEU A 157 20.28 25.15 0.07
CA LEU A 157 19.95 23.93 -0.66
C LEU A 157 20.36 22.68 0.16
N LEU A 158 21.59 22.69 0.68
CA LEU A 158 22.10 21.61 1.51
C LEU A 158 21.32 21.46 2.82
N ALA A 159 21.07 22.57 3.52
CA ALA A 159 20.30 22.59 4.76
C ALA A 159 18.86 22.08 4.55
N TYR A 160 18.19 22.52 3.49
CA TYR A 160 16.86 22.03 3.14
C TYR A 160 16.87 20.54 2.78
N GLY A 161 17.89 20.09 2.04
CA GLY A 161 18.13 18.68 1.76
C GLY A 161 18.21 17.83 3.03
N ALA A 162 18.94 18.31 4.04
CA ALA A 162 19.06 17.63 5.33
C ALA A 162 17.73 17.54 6.09
N VAL A 163 16.94 18.63 6.10
CA VAL A 163 15.61 18.65 6.73
C VAL A 163 14.69 17.60 6.09
N ILE A 164 14.65 17.55 4.75
CA ILE A 164 13.79 16.61 4.03
C ILE A 164 14.27 15.17 4.22
N LEU A 165 15.58 14.90 4.16
CA LEU A 165 16.13 13.56 4.40
C LEU A 165 15.83 13.07 5.83
N SER A 166 15.88 13.95 6.83
CA SER A 166 15.45 13.64 8.20
C SER A 166 13.95 13.30 8.27
N PHE A 167 13.09 14.11 7.65
CA PHE A 167 11.64 13.87 7.60
C PHE A 167 11.30 12.51 6.98
N ILE A 168 12.01 12.12 5.92
CA ILE A 168 11.88 10.80 5.28
C ILE A 168 12.15 9.66 6.25
N GLY A 169 13.18 9.81 7.09
CA GLY A 169 13.47 8.85 8.17
C GLY A 169 12.29 8.75 9.14
N ALA A 170 11.76 9.89 9.61
CA ALA A 170 10.63 9.93 10.54
C ALA A 170 9.36 9.23 10.02
N ILE A 171 9.12 9.24 8.70
CA ILE A 171 8.01 8.48 8.08
C ILE A 171 8.10 6.98 8.41
N HIS A 172 9.31 6.41 8.39
CA HIS A 172 9.52 4.99 8.66
C HIS A 172 9.28 4.64 10.13
N TRP A 173 9.62 5.55 11.04
CA TRP A 173 9.24 5.43 12.44
C TRP A 173 7.72 5.38 12.58
N GLY A 174 7.01 6.32 11.92
CA GLY A 174 5.54 6.36 11.89
C GLY A 174 4.91 5.08 11.37
N LEU A 175 5.44 4.52 10.27
CA LEU A 175 4.99 3.26 9.69
C LEU A 175 5.23 2.07 10.62
N ALA A 176 6.35 2.06 11.35
CA ALA A 176 6.63 1.02 12.33
C ALA A 176 5.61 1.07 13.49
N MET A 177 5.25 2.27 13.97
CA MET A 177 4.23 2.42 15.03
C MET A 177 2.84 1.94 14.62
N GLY A 178 2.52 1.96 13.32
CA GLY A 178 1.23 1.46 12.81
C GLY A 178 1.13 -0.07 12.73
N GLN A 179 2.22 -0.81 12.92
CA GLN A 179 2.22 -2.27 12.85
C GLN A 179 1.87 -2.88 14.22
N ARG A 180 1.20 -4.03 14.21
CA ARG A 180 0.79 -4.74 15.44
C ARG A 180 1.99 -5.31 16.22
N ASN A 181 3.06 -5.69 15.52
CA ASN A 181 4.30 -6.20 16.12
C ASN A 181 5.51 -5.82 15.24
N PRO A 182 5.94 -4.53 15.24
CA PRO A 182 7.03 -4.08 14.40
C PRO A 182 8.37 -4.67 14.87
N PRO A 183 9.25 -5.09 13.95
CA PRO A 183 10.60 -5.48 14.31
C PRO A 183 11.39 -4.26 14.84
N PRO A 184 12.18 -4.36 15.92
CA PRO A 184 12.95 -3.25 16.47
C PRO A 184 13.86 -2.56 15.44
N ALA A 185 14.39 -3.33 14.48
CA ALA A 185 15.23 -2.84 13.40
C ALA A 185 14.55 -1.73 12.55
N ALA A 186 13.23 -1.71 12.46
CA ALA A 186 12.50 -0.67 11.71
C ALA A 186 12.69 0.72 12.33
N PHE A 187 12.69 0.80 13.67
CA PHE A 187 12.92 2.06 14.39
C PHE A 187 14.38 2.51 14.24
N TYR A 188 15.35 1.61 14.40
CA TYR A 188 16.76 1.97 14.23
C TYR A 188 17.06 2.45 12.81
N THR A 189 16.51 1.76 11.81
CA THR A 189 16.69 2.13 10.40
C THR A 189 16.11 3.51 10.11
N SER A 190 14.98 3.87 10.72
CA SER A 190 14.31 5.16 10.53
C SER A 190 15.15 6.38 10.93
N VAL A 191 16.14 6.21 11.81
CA VAL A 191 17.02 7.30 12.29
C VAL A 191 18.23 7.52 11.36
N ILE A 192 18.61 6.50 10.58
CA ILE A 192 19.78 6.54 9.69
C ILE A 192 19.77 7.77 8.75
N PRO A 193 18.66 8.12 8.06
CA PRO A 193 18.64 9.28 7.17
C PRO A 193 18.99 10.59 7.86
N ALA A 194 18.48 10.80 9.08
CA ALA A 194 18.74 12.01 9.85
C ALA A 194 20.20 12.10 10.29
N LEU A 195 20.79 10.97 10.72
CA LEU A 195 22.21 10.92 11.08
C LEU A 195 23.14 11.14 9.88
N VAL A 196 22.81 10.52 8.73
CA VAL A 196 23.53 10.74 7.48
C VAL A 196 23.45 12.21 7.08
N ALA A 197 22.26 12.80 7.07
CA ALA A 197 22.06 14.21 6.77
C ALA A 197 22.89 15.13 7.68
N TRP A 198 22.89 14.85 8.99
CA TRP A 198 23.64 15.60 9.98
C TRP A 198 25.15 15.55 9.75
N VAL A 199 25.71 14.38 9.45
CA VAL A 199 27.13 14.23 9.12
C VAL A 199 27.47 14.96 7.82
N VAL A 200 26.61 14.87 6.80
CA VAL A 200 26.84 15.52 5.50
C VAL A 200 26.86 17.04 5.62
N LEU A 201 26.10 17.64 6.55
CA LEU A 201 26.14 19.09 6.82
C LEU A 201 27.49 19.59 7.35
N MET A 202 28.34 18.72 7.88
CA MET A 202 29.67 19.09 8.37
C MET A 202 30.74 19.08 7.27
N LEU A 203 30.40 18.61 6.08
CA LEU A 203 31.30 18.57 4.93
C LEU A 203 31.35 19.92 4.22
N PRO A 204 32.46 20.25 3.53
CA PRO A 204 32.48 21.38 2.61
C PRO A 204 31.37 21.25 1.56
N VAL A 205 30.65 22.35 1.25
CA VAL A 205 29.44 22.33 0.42
C VAL A 205 29.65 21.62 -0.94
N ILE A 206 30.83 21.79 -1.55
CA ILE A 206 31.20 21.16 -2.81
C ILE A 206 31.25 19.62 -2.75
N ILE A 207 31.54 19.05 -1.57
CA ILE A 207 31.52 17.61 -1.31
C ILE A 207 30.15 17.20 -0.77
N ALA A 208 29.54 18.04 0.07
CA ALA A 208 28.28 17.75 0.74
C ALA A 208 27.11 17.56 -0.23
N LEU A 209 26.98 18.40 -1.26
CA LEU A 209 25.88 18.34 -2.23
C LEU A 209 25.79 17.00 -2.99
N PRO A 210 26.85 16.48 -3.63
CA PRO A 210 26.77 15.19 -4.32
C PRO A 210 26.59 14.02 -3.34
N VAL A 211 27.17 14.09 -2.13
CA VAL A 211 26.95 13.07 -1.10
C VAL A 211 25.49 13.07 -0.61
N MET A 212 24.89 14.25 -0.41
CA MET A 212 23.48 14.39 -0.06
C MET A 212 22.58 13.84 -1.19
N ALA A 213 22.88 14.16 -2.45
CA ALA A 213 22.14 13.62 -3.60
C ALA A 213 22.21 12.08 -3.63
N ALA A 214 23.39 11.50 -3.43
CA ALA A 214 23.59 10.06 -3.33
C ALA A 214 22.81 9.46 -2.16
N ALA A 215 22.76 10.13 -1.00
CA ALA A 215 22.00 9.67 0.16
C ALA A 215 20.48 9.57 -0.13
N PHE A 216 19.89 10.54 -0.84
CA PHE A 216 18.49 10.46 -1.28
C PHE A 216 18.21 9.25 -2.17
N ILE A 217 19.09 8.98 -3.14
CA ILE A 217 18.95 7.85 -4.07
C ILE A 217 19.19 6.51 -3.36
N ALA A 218 20.24 6.42 -2.55
CA ALA A 218 20.56 5.23 -1.77
C ALA A 218 19.43 4.87 -0.80
N TRP A 219 18.86 5.87 -0.12
CA TRP A 219 17.70 5.65 0.74
C TRP A 219 16.48 5.19 -0.04
N ARG A 220 16.17 5.84 -1.18
CA ARG A 220 15.04 5.43 -2.04
C ARG A 220 15.21 3.99 -2.55
N TYR A 221 16.43 3.60 -2.89
CA TYR A 221 16.75 2.23 -3.28
C TYR A 221 16.56 1.23 -2.12
N GLY A 222 16.97 1.60 -0.90
CA GLY A 222 16.69 0.82 0.31
C GLY A 222 15.19 0.64 0.57
N GLU A 223 14.40 1.72 0.46
CA GLU A 223 12.93 1.65 0.57
C GLU A 223 12.34 0.67 -0.46
N TYR A 224 12.80 0.73 -1.72
CA TYR A 224 12.38 -0.19 -2.78
C TYR A 224 12.73 -1.66 -2.44
N ARG A 225 13.89 -1.91 -1.85
CA ARG A 225 14.33 -3.29 -1.57
C ARG A 225 13.67 -3.92 -0.35
N PHE A 226 13.33 -3.12 0.67
CA PHE A 226 12.98 -3.61 2.01
C PHE A 226 11.60 -3.16 2.52
N VAL A 227 11.02 -2.11 1.96
CA VAL A 227 9.80 -1.45 2.49
C VAL A 227 8.70 -1.35 1.43
N GLU A 228 9.00 -1.67 0.17
CA GLU A 228 8.04 -1.51 -0.93
C GLU A 228 6.68 -2.20 -0.73
N PRO A 229 6.59 -3.44 -0.20
CA PRO A 229 5.32 -4.12 -0.03
C PRO A 229 4.37 -3.45 0.96
N THR A 230 4.89 -2.66 1.91
CA THR A 230 4.08 -2.02 2.97
C THR A 230 3.54 -0.65 2.56
N LEU A 231 4.10 -0.03 1.52
CA LEU A 231 3.73 1.30 1.07
C LEU A 231 2.69 1.25 -0.06
N PRO A 232 1.59 2.04 -0.01
CA PRO A 232 0.64 2.14 -1.12
C PRO A 232 1.29 2.59 -2.43
N ARG A 233 0.88 2.02 -3.57
CA ARG A 233 1.47 2.29 -4.90
C ARG A 233 1.60 3.78 -5.22
N TRP A 234 0.56 4.57 -4.92
CA TRP A 234 0.54 6.02 -5.15
C TRP A 234 1.67 6.73 -4.39
N PHE A 235 1.87 6.38 -3.11
CA PHE A 235 2.89 6.98 -2.26
C PHE A 235 4.29 6.59 -2.74
N ARG A 236 4.48 5.36 -3.23
CA ARG A 236 5.76 4.93 -3.81
C ARG A 236 6.14 5.73 -5.05
N ARG A 237 5.16 6.02 -5.92
CA ARG A 237 5.35 6.87 -7.10
C ARG A 237 5.74 8.28 -6.69
N LEU A 238 4.95 8.90 -5.81
CA LEU A 238 5.22 10.23 -5.27
C LEU A 238 6.64 10.29 -4.67
N ARG A 239 6.98 9.35 -3.79
CA ARG A 239 8.27 9.24 -3.12
C ARG A 239 9.44 9.15 -4.09
N THR A 240 9.29 8.39 -5.18
CA THR A 240 10.32 8.27 -6.23
C THR A 240 10.53 9.60 -6.95
N VAL A 241 9.45 10.28 -7.35
CA VAL A 241 9.55 11.58 -8.03
C VAL A 241 10.19 12.62 -7.12
N LEU A 242 9.81 12.68 -5.84
CA LEU A 242 10.38 13.64 -4.89
C LEU A 242 11.86 13.37 -4.60
N SER A 243 12.26 12.11 -4.38
CA SER A 243 13.68 11.77 -4.15
C SER A 243 14.55 12.05 -5.37
N VAL A 244 14.07 11.73 -6.58
CA VAL A 244 14.79 12.04 -7.82
C VAL A 244 14.85 13.54 -8.05
N GLY A 245 13.75 14.26 -7.86
CA GLY A 245 13.71 15.72 -7.99
C GLY A 245 14.67 16.42 -7.03
N ALA A 246 14.71 16.00 -5.77
CA ALA A 246 15.67 16.50 -4.77
C ALA A 246 17.12 16.21 -5.19
N ALA A 247 17.42 14.97 -5.60
CA ALA A 247 18.76 14.59 -6.04
C ALA A 247 19.22 15.37 -7.29
N VAL A 248 18.32 15.60 -8.25
CA VAL A 248 18.59 16.42 -9.44
C VAL A 248 18.86 17.87 -9.06
N ALA A 249 18.07 18.46 -8.16
CA ALA A 249 18.30 19.83 -7.69
C ALA A 249 19.65 19.96 -6.95
N LEU A 250 19.99 19.00 -6.08
CA LEU A 250 21.28 18.94 -5.40
C LEU A 250 22.44 18.82 -6.40
N ALA A 251 22.31 17.97 -7.42
CA ALA A 251 23.29 17.84 -8.48
C ALA A 251 23.41 19.11 -9.33
N ALA A 252 22.30 19.78 -9.64
CA ALA A 252 22.30 21.04 -10.39
C ALA A 252 22.99 22.17 -9.61
N GLY A 253 22.74 22.29 -8.30
CA GLY A 253 23.44 23.23 -7.43
C GLY A 253 24.94 22.90 -7.33
N TRP A 254 25.29 21.61 -7.25
CA TRP A 254 26.69 21.18 -7.22
C TRP A 254 27.44 21.53 -8.51
N LEU A 255 26.84 21.26 -9.67
CA LEU A 255 27.44 21.56 -10.98
C LEU A 255 27.74 23.05 -11.14
N ALA A 256 26.88 23.92 -10.61
CA ALA A 256 27.06 25.38 -10.66
C ALA A 256 28.27 25.89 -9.85
N LEU A 257 28.77 25.10 -8.90
CA LEU A 257 29.94 25.46 -8.09
C LEU A 257 31.25 24.97 -8.70
N LEU A 258 31.20 24.20 -9.79
CA LEU A 258 32.41 23.67 -10.40
C LEU A 258 33.13 24.76 -11.19
N PRO A 259 34.47 24.84 -11.11
CA PRO A 259 35.24 25.96 -11.65
C PRO A 259 35.13 26.13 -13.17
N PHE A 260 34.69 25.10 -13.89
CA PHE A 260 34.51 25.15 -15.34
C PHE A 260 33.18 25.76 -15.80
N THR A 261 32.21 26.00 -14.91
CA THR A 261 30.93 26.63 -15.28
C THR A 261 30.98 28.15 -15.30
N GLY A 262 32.03 28.77 -14.75
CA GLY A 262 32.23 30.24 -14.76
C GLY A 262 31.20 31.02 -13.93
N THR A 263 30.42 30.34 -13.09
CA THR A 263 29.33 30.89 -12.27
C THR A 263 29.71 31.19 -10.82
N ALA A 264 30.90 30.74 -10.39
CA ALA A 264 31.41 30.86 -9.02
C ALA A 264 32.69 31.69 -8.95
#